data_AF-A0A4V1UZE5-F1
#
_entry.id   AF-A0A4V1UZE5-F1
#
_cell.length_a   1.000
_cell.length_b   1.000
_cell.length_c   1.000
_cell.angle_alpha   90.00
_cell.angle_beta   90.00
_cell.angle_gamma   90.00
#
_symmetry.space_group_name_H-M   'P 1'
#
loop_
_entity.id
_entity.type
_entity.pdbx_description
1 polymer ?
#
loop_
_entity_poly.entity_id
_entity_poly.type
_entity_poly.pdbx_seq_one_letter_code
_entity_poly.pdbx_strand_id
1 'polypeptide(L)'
;MGQKIHPYGLRLGIIKPWHSRWYSKDNYKEFLLEDERIRRFVKKFLKNKPVRPGSRDRNNDPALSRIEIERQASRVTVKLHTAKPGVVIGQRGQDIERLQKALQNLCKRDVRVTVEEVRSPNLDGQLVAESIAQQIERRVAFRRAIRMTLQ
;
A
#
# COMPACT_ATOMS: atom_id res chain seq x y z
N MET A 1 19.26 -10.21 -20.76
CA MET A 1 18.52 -8.93 -20.54
C MET A 1 17.35 -8.89 -21.52
N GLY A 2 16.15 -8.52 -21.08
CA GLY A 2 14.94 -8.57 -21.93
C GLY A 2 14.32 -7.19 -22.10
N GLN A 3 14.05 -6.79 -23.34
CA GLN A 3 13.22 -5.63 -23.67
C GLN A 3 11.76 -5.97 -23.40
N LYS A 4 11.34 -5.89 -22.12
CA LYS A 4 9.95 -6.14 -21.70
C LYS A 4 9.30 -4.86 -21.19
N ILE A 5 8.05 -4.64 -21.58
CA ILE A 5 7.24 -3.50 -21.12
C ILE A 5 6.54 -3.87 -19.80
N HIS A 6 6.33 -2.88 -18.92
CA HIS A 6 5.59 -3.10 -17.67
C HIS A 6 4.13 -3.51 -17.96
N PRO A 7 3.69 -4.72 -17.55
CA PRO A 7 2.40 -5.28 -17.94
C PRO A 7 1.19 -4.51 -17.39
N TYR A 8 1.35 -3.80 -16.27
CA TYR A 8 0.30 -2.91 -15.76
C TYR A 8 0.18 -1.65 -16.63
N GLY A 9 1.33 -1.07 -17.03
CA GLY A 9 1.37 0.18 -17.78
C GLY A 9 0.79 0.03 -19.18
N LEU A 10 1.11 -1.09 -19.84
CA LEU A 10 0.55 -1.45 -21.16
C LEU A 10 -0.98 -1.56 -21.17
N ARG A 11 -1.60 -1.79 -20.00
CA ARG A 11 -3.04 -2.06 -19.87
C ARG A 11 -3.83 -0.94 -19.18
N LEU A 12 -3.15 0.18 -18.90
CA LEU A 12 -3.79 1.39 -18.36
C LEU A 12 -4.82 1.93 -19.35
N GLY A 13 -6.01 2.28 -18.85
CA GLY A 13 -7.10 2.82 -19.68
C GLY A 13 -7.89 1.77 -20.48
N ILE A 14 -7.46 0.51 -20.48
CA ILE A 14 -8.17 -0.61 -21.13
C ILE A 14 -8.84 -1.47 -20.07
N ILE A 15 -8.04 -2.19 -19.27
CA ILE A 15 -8.53 -3.07 -18.20
C ILE A 15 -8.01 -2.68 -16.82
N LYS A 16 -6.93 -1.88 -16.74
CA LYS A 16 -6.35 -1.42 -15.47
C LYS A 16 -6.63 0.07 -15.24
N PRO A 17 -7.13 0.45 -14.04
CA PRO A 17 -7.34 1.85 -13.70
C PRO A 17 -6.05 2.52 -13.21
N TRP A 18 -6.08 3.84 -13.12
CA TRP A 18 -5.04 4.62 -12.45
C TRP A 18 -5.11 4.46 -10.93
N HIS A 19 -3.94 4.45 -10.29
CA HIS A 19 -3.82 4.44 -8.83
C HIS A 19 -3.98 5.84 -8.21
N SER A 20 -3.70 6.90 -8.95
CA SER A 20 -4.02 8.27 -8.53
C SER A 20 -5.11 8.79 -9.47
N ARG A 21 -6.27 9.15 -8.93
CA ARG A 21 -7.44 9.63 -9.70
C ARG A 21 -7.77 11.05 -9.27
N TRP A 22 -7.35 11.99 -10.08
CA TRP A 22 -7.63 13.41 -9.91
C TRP A 22 -7.28 14.16 -11.19
N TYR A 23 -7.78 15.38 -11.31
CA TYR A 23 -7.48 16.27 -12.42
C TYR A 23 -7.07 17.65 -11.87
N SER A 24 -6.07 18.26 -12.49
CA SER A 24 -5.60 19.60 -12.14
C SER A 24 -4.95 20.22 -13.37
N LYS A 25 -5.34 21.45 -13.71
CA LYS A 25 -4.82 22.17 -14.88
C LYS A 25 -3.48 22.84 -14.56
N ASP A 26 -3.43 23.59 -13.47
CA ASP A 26 -2.26 24.42 -13.14
C ASP A 26 -1.38 23.80 -12.03
N ASN A 27 -1.99 23.05 -11.09
CA ASN A 27 -1.30 22.56 -9.88
C ASN A 27 -0.83 21.10 -9.99
N TYR A 28 -0.62 20.58 -11.21
CA TYR A 28 -0.27 19.16 -11.42
C TYR A 28 1.04 18.77 -10.71
N LYS A 29 2.08 19.60 -10.83
CA LYS A 29 3.40 19.34 -10.23
C LYS A 29 3.32 19.20 -8.71
N GLU A 30 2.58 20.09 -8.07
CA GLU A 30 2.43 20.10 -6.62
C GLU A 30 1.68 18.85 -6.13
N PHE A 31 0.59 18.49 -6.80
CA PHE A 31 -0.21 17.32 -6.45
C PHE A 31 0.56 16.02 -6.67
N LEU A 32 1.38 15.93 -7.71
CA LEU A 32 2.26 14.78 -7.95
C LEU A 32 3.29 14.60 -6.83
N LEU A 33 3.97 15.69 -6.44
CA LEU A 33 4.94 15.66 -5.34
C LEU A 33 4.28 15.31 -4.00
N GLU A 34 3.09 15.83 -3.76
CA GLU A 34 2.29 15.54 -2.58
C GLU A 34 1.86 14.06 -2.57
N ASP A 35 1.38 13.50 -3.69
CA ASP A 35 1.05 12.08 -3.83
C ASP A 35 2.25 11.18 -3.51
N GLU A 36 3.43 11.53 -4.01
CA GLU A 36 4.66 10.77 -3.74
C GLU A 36 5.05 10.83 -2.26
N ARG A 37 4.91 12.00 -1.63
CA ARG A 37 5.14 12.17 -0.19
C ARG A 37 4.16 11.35 0.64
N ILE A 38 2.86 11.36 0.28
CA ILE A 38 1.83 10.53 0.93
C ILE A 38 2.20 9.05 0.81
N ARG A 39 2.52 8.57 -0.39
CA ARG A 39 2.90 7.16 -0.62
C ARG A 39 4.12 6.76 0.21
N ARG A 40 5.16 7.60 0.24
CA ARG A 40 6.36 7.37 1.05
C ARG A 40 6.06 7.38 2.55
N PHE A 41 5.27 8.35 3.00
CA PHE A 41 4.90 8.49 4.41
C PHE A 41 4.09 7.28 4.90
N VAL A 42 3.04 6.88 4.16
CA VAL A 42 2.22 5.72 4.50
C VAL A 42 3.07 4.46 4.60
N LYS A 43 3.94 4.21 3.61
CA LYS A 43 4.85 3.04 3.64
C LYS A 43 5.78 3.06 4.86
N LYS A 44 6.33 4.22 5.22
CA LYS A 44 7.20 4.36 6.41
C LYS A 44 6.43 4.18 7.71
N PHE A 45 5.28 4.83 7.85
CA PHE A 45 4.43 4.74 9.04
C PHE A 45 3.99 3.30 9.32
N LEU A 46 3.62 2.58 8.27
CA LEU A 46 3.19 1.19 8.35
C LEU A 46 4.33 0.22 8.67
N LYS A 47 5.54 0.45 8.18
CA LYS A 47 6.74 -0.36 8.49
C LYS A 47 7.26 -0.15 9.91
N ASN A 48 7.14 1.06 10.44
CA ASN A 48 7.67 1.41 11.77
C ASN A 48 6.73 0.99 12.92
N LYS A 49 5.66 0.23 12.65
CA LYS A 49 4.73 -0.19 13.70
C LYS A 49 5.37 -1.23 14.63
N PRO A 50 5.23 -1.07 15.96
CA PRO A 50 5.74 -2.05 16.91
C PRO A 50 5.01 -3.39 16.73
N VAL A 51 5.74 -4.48 16.94
CA VAL A 51 5.20 -5.84 16.88
C VAL A 51 4.18 -6.02 17.99
N ARG A 52 2.97 -6.47 17.64
CA ARG A 52 1.96 -6.81 18.67
C ARG A 52 2.49 -7.99 19.52
N PRO A 53 2.50 -7.88 20.86
CA PRO A 53 2.89 -9.00 21.71
C PRO A 53 1.95 -10.18 21.48
N GLY A 54 2.51 -11.37 21.19
CA GLY A 54 1.76 -12.60 20.90
C GLY A 54 1.49 -12.90 19.42
N SER A 55 1.87 -12.03 18.48
CA SER A 55 1.74 -12.32 17.04
C SER A 55 2.84 -13.29 16.57
N ARG A 56 2.47 -14.36 15.83
CA ARG A 56 3.44 -15.24 15.14
C ARG A 56 4.29 -14.49 14.11
N ASP A 57 3.78 -13.36 13.60
CA ASP A 57 4.50 -12.50 12.67
C ASP A 57 5.44 -11.55 13.43
N ARG A 58 6.72 -11.91 13.48
CA ARG A 58 7.80 -11.10 14.09
C ARG A 58 8.00 -9.72 13.47
N ASN A 59 7.44 -9.45 12.29
CA ASN A 59 7.69 -8.22 11.53
C ASN A 59 6.46 -7.29 11.41
N ASN A 60 5.28 -7.71 11.92
CA ASN A 60 4.02 -6.96 11.86
C ASN A 60 3.73 -6.32 10.48
N ASP A 61 4.06 -7.04 9.41
CA ASP A 61 3.93 -6.51 8.06
C ASP A 61 2.44 -6.30 7.71
N PRO A 62 2.05 -5.08 7.32
CA PRO A 62 0.66 -4.77 7.00
C PRO A 62 0.20 -5.37 5.68
N ALA A 63 1.07 -6.09 4.94
CA ALA A 63 0.76 -6.73 3.67
C ALA A 63 -0.03 -5.79 2.74
N LEU A 64 0.61 -4.68 2.36
CA LEU A 64 0.00 -3.59 1.61
C LEU A 64 0.17 -3.87 0.11
N SER A 65 -0.94 -4.09 -0.61
CA SER A 65 -0.93 -4.34 -2.05
C SER A 65 -0.73 -3.04 -2.83
N ARG A 66 -1.64 -2.08 -2.63
CA ARG A 66 -1.63 -0.81 -3.37
C ARG A 66 -2.22 0.33 -2.55
N ILE A 67 -1.79 1.53 -2.92
CA ILE A 67 -2.29 2.80 -2.38
C ILE A 67 -2.97 3.52 -3.52
N GLU A 68 -4.27 3.76 -3.36
CA GLU A 68 -5.05 4.58 -4.27
C GLU A 68 -5.28 5.96 -3.65
N ILE A 69 -5.10 7.00 -4.45
CA ILE A 69 -5.28 8.39 -4.02
C ILE A 69 -6.33 9.01 -4.92
N GLU A 70 -7.46 9.38 -4.34
CA GLU A 70 -8.52 10.11 -5.01
C GLU A 70 -8.55 11.53 -4.47
N ARG A 71 -8.48 12.54 -5.33
CA ARG A 71 -8.61 13.94 -4.89
C ARG A 71 -9.89 14.53 -5.44
N GLN A 72 -10.70 15.04 -4.53
CA GLN A 72 -11.81 15.94 -4.80
C GLN A 72 -11.34 17.37 -4.49
N ALA A 73 -12.12 18.38 -4.90
CA ALA A 73 -11.72 19.80 -4.83
C ALA A 73 -11.18 20.23 -3.44
N SER A 74 -11.77 19.73 -2.35
CA SER A 74 -11.38 20.09 -0.98
C SER A 74 -10.81 18.92 -0.16
N ARG A 75 -10.91 17.68 -0.65
CA ARG A 75 -10.66 16.48 0.15
C ARG A 75 -9.81 15.46 -0.59
N VAL A 76 -8.84 14.89 0.12
CA VAL A 76 -8.01 13.79 -0.38
C VAL A 76 -8.46 12.49 0.28
N THR A 77 -8.84 11.50 -0.51
CA THR A 77 -9.18 10.16 -0.02
C THR A 77 -8.04 9.20 -0.37
N VAL A 78 -7.43 8.64 0.66
CA VAL A 78 -6.39 7.61 0.53
C VAL A 78 -7.01 6.26 0.83
N LYS A 79 -7.10 5.40 -0.19
CA LYS A 79 -7.58 4.02 -0.06
C LYS A 79 -6.40 3.07 0.02
N LEU A 80 -6.33 2.32 1.12
CA LEU A 80 -5.28 1.34 1.38
C LEU A 80 -5.82 -0.06 1.14
N HIS A 81 -5.28 -0.76 0.15
CA HIS A 81 -5.63 -2.16 -0.13
C HIS A 81 -4.65 -3.07 0.61
N THR A 82 -5.16 -3.86 1.56
CA THR A 82 -4.33 -4.71 2.44
C THR A 82 -4.94 -6.10 2.60
N ALA A 83 -4.09 -7.12 2.77
CA ALA A 83 -4.54 -8.46 3.18
C ALA A 83 -4.76 -8.60 4.69
N LYS A 84 -4.27 -7.66 5.50
CA LYS A 84 -4.38 -7.69 6.96
C LYS A 84 -4.93 -6.36 7.48
N PRO A 85 -6.23 -6.06 7.26
CA PRO A 85 -6.83 -4.80 7.66
C PRO A 85 -6.70 -4.53 9.17
N GLY A 86 -6.78 -5.58 10.02
CA GLY A 86 -6.65 -5.44 11.47
C GLY A 86 -5.31 -4.91 11.97
N VAL A 87 -4.22 -5.10 11.21
CA VAL A 87 -2.89 -4.53 11.51
C VAL A 87 -2.84 -3.05 11.14
N VAL A 88 -3.50 -2.66 10.05
CA VAL A 88 -3.57 -1.27 9.59
C VAL A 88 -4.46 -0.43 10.53
N ILE A 89 -5.62 -0.97 10.93
CA ILE A 89 -6.61 -0.33 11.81
C ILE A 89 -6.06 -0.05 13.21
N GLY A 90 -5.24 -0.96 13.75
CA GLY A 90 -4.72 -0.83 15.11
C GLY A 90 -5.73 -1.24 16.20
N GLN A 91 -5.39 -1.03 17.47
CA GLN A 91 -6.33 -1.24 18.57
C GLN A 91 -7.38 -0.12 18.57
N ARG A 92 -8.67 -0.49 18.53
CA ARG A 92 -9.81 0.46 18.54
C ARG A 92 -9.75 1.58 17.48
N GLY A 93 -9.07 1.36 16.36
CA GLY A 93 -8.96 2.36 15.28
C GLY A 93 -7.93 3.48 15.51
N GLN A 94 -7.18 3.44 16.62
CA GLN A 94 -6.24 4.50 16.99
C GLN A 94 -5.16 4.77 15.92
N ASP A 95 -4.72 3.74 15.21
CA ASP A 95 -3.66 3.90 14.21
C ASP A 95 -4.15 4.60 12.94
N ILE A 96 -5.41 4.38 12.54
CA ILE A 96 -6.01 5.10 11.41
C ILE A 96 -6.16 6.57 11.77
N GLU A 97 -6.63 6.89 12.97
CA GLU A 97 -6.74 8.28 13.42
C GLU A 97 -5.39 8.99 13.46
N ARG A 98 -4.35 8.30 13.95
CA ARG A 98 -2.97 8.83 13.94
C ARG A 98 -2.47 9.08 12.52
N LEU A 99 -2.68 8.12 11.62
CA LEU A 99 -2.27 8.24 10.22
C LEU A 99 -3.06 9.36 9.51
N GLN A 100 -4.35 9.50 9.79
CA GLN A 100 -5.18 10.57 9.27
C GLN A 100 -4.70 11.95 9.74
N LYS A 101 -4.46 12.14 11.04
CA LYS A 101 -3.91 13.39 11.59
C LYS A 101 -2.53 13.72 11.01
N ALA A 102 -1.66 12.72 10.89
CA ALA A 102 -0.33 12.94 10.33
C ALA A 102 -0.37 13.31 8.83
N LEU A 103 -1.27 12.70 8.06
CA LEU A 103 -1.49 13.05 6.67
C LEU A 103 -2.13 14.43 6.51
N GLN A 104 -3.08 14.81 7.37
CA GLN A 104 -3.66 16.15 7.40
C GLN A 104 -2.59 17.21 7.68
N ASN A 105 -1.68 16.96 8.63
CA ASN A 105 -0.55 17.86 8.91
C ASN A 105 0.41 18.00 7.72
N LEU A 106 0.63 16.91 6.97
CA LEU A 106 1.52 16.89 5.81
C LEU A 106 0.91 17.59 4.59
N CYS A 107 -0.38 17.39 4.35
CA CYS A 107 -1.09 17.90 3.17
C CYS A 107 -1.74 19.27 3.40
N LYS A 108 -1.91 19.69 4.66
CA LYS A 108 -2.67 20.88 5.09
C LYS A 108 -4.09 20.95 4.49
N ARG A 109 -4.69 19.79 4.24
CA ARG A 109 -6.02 19.58 3.67
C ARG A 109 -6.75 18.50 4.44
N ASP A 110 -8.06 18.41 4.27
CA ASP A 110 -8.80 17.28 4.84
C ASP A 110 -8.44 15.98 4.10
N VAL A 111 -7.94 15.01 4.85
CA VAL A 111 -7.57 13.69 4.36
C VAL A 111 -8.49 12.67 5.00
N ARG A 112 -9.09 11.80 4.18
CA ARG A 112 -9.82 10.60 4.62
C ARG A 112 -9.00 9.38 4.29
N VAL A 113 -8.85 8.48 5.26
CA VAL A 113 -8.20 7.20 5.05
C VAL A 113 -9.26 6.11 5.06
N THR A 114 -9.29 5.29 4.02
CA THR A 114 -10.18 4.12 3.92
C THR A 114 -9.32 2.88 3.75
N VAL A 115 -9.66 1.81 4.45
CA VAL A 115 -8.95 0.53 4.36
C VAL A 115 -9.87 -0.47 3.68
N GLU A 116 -9.41 -1.05 2.58
CA GLU A 116 -10.12 -2.08 1.82
C GLU A 116 -9.35 -3.40 1.92
N GLU A 117 -10.08 -4.48 2.18
CA GLU A 117 -9.52 -5.82 2.29
C GLU A 117 -9.35 -6.47 0.92
N VAL A 118 -8.17 -7.03 0.69
CA VAL A 118 -7.89 -7.88 -0.49
C VAL A 118 -8.42 -9.29 -0.20
N ARG A 119 -9.56 -9.65 -0.79
CA ARG A 119 -10.24 -10.95 -0.59
C ARG A 119 -9.36 -12.17 -0.82
N SER A 120 -8.46 -12.10 -1.79
CA SER A 120 -7.58 -13.22 -2.17
C SER A 120 -6.13 -12.75 -2.27
N PRO A 121 -5.37 -12.74 -1.15
CA PRO A 121 -4.00 -12.26 -1.12
C PRO A 121 -3.05 -13.01 -2.08
N ASN A 122 -3.30 -14.29 -2.31
CA ASN A 122 -2.49 -15.14 -3.18
C ASN A 122 -2.61 -14.79 -4.68
N LEU A 123 -3.65 -14.06 -5.07
CA LEU A 123 -3.82 -13.59 -6.45
C LEU A 123 -3.20 -12.20 -6.68
N ASP A 124 -2.77 -11.53 -5.62
CA ASP A 124 -2.17 -10.22 -5.70
C ASP A 124 -0.64 -10.32 -5.86
N GLY A 125 -0.15 -9.87 -7.01
CA GLY A 125 1.27 -9.97 -7.34
C GLY A 125 2.20 -9.23 -6.38
N GLN A 126 1.76 -8.12 -5.79
CA GLN A 126 2.59 -7.37 -4.82
C GLN A 126 2.73 -8.17 -3.52
N LEU A 127 1.63 -8.72 -3.02
CA LEU A 127 1.62 -9.48 -1.76
C LEU A 127 2.39 -10.80 -1.87
N VAL A 128 2.26 -11.49 -3.01
CA VAL A 128 3.03 -12.70 -3.29
C VAL A 128 4.52 -12.39 -3.37
N ALA A 129 4.90 -11.30 -4.06
CA ALA A 129 6.30 -10.88 -4.14
C ALA A 129 6.90 -10.55 -2.76
N GLU A 130 6.16 -9.82 -1.91
CA GLU A 130 6.59 -9.51 -0.54
C GLU A 130 6.73 -10.78 0.31
N SER A 131 5.81 -11.74 0.18
CA SER A 131 5.90 -13.02 0.89
C SER A 131 7.16 -13.81 0.50
N ILE A 132 7.48 -13.90 -0.79
CA ILE A 132 8.69 -14.57 -1.27
C ILE A 132 9.94 -13.86 -0.75
N ALA A 133 9.98 -12.53 -0.81
CA ALA A 133 11.10 -11.73 -0.31
C ALA A 133 11.36 -12.00 1.19
N GLN A 134 10.30 -11.99 2.01
CA GLN A 134 10.40 -12.29 3.45
C GLN A 134 10.91 -13.71 3.73
N GLN A 135 10.50 -14.70 2.94
CA GLN A 135 10.99 -16.07 3.10
C GLN A 135 12.48 -16.18 2.78
N ILE A 136 12.94 -15.47 1.75
CA ILE A 136 14.35 -15.41 1.37
C ILE A 136 15.17 -14.70 2.45
N GLU A 137 14.68 -13.58 3.00
CA GLU A 137 15.32 -12.87 4.13
C GLU A 137 15.47 -13.78 5.37
N ARG A 138 14.49 -14.66 5.61
CA ARG A 138 14.53 -15.68 6.67
C ARG A 138 15.42 -16.89 6.32
N ARG A 139 16.18 -16.82 5.23
CA ARG A 139 17.11 -17.85 4.75
C ARG A 139 16.44 -19.18 4.36
N VAL A 140 15.18 -19.13 3.93
CA VAL A 140 14.53 -20.30 3.31
C VAL A 140 15.12 -20.49 1.90
N ALA A 141 15.31 -21.74 1.48
CA ALA A 141 15.78 -22.04 0.14
C ALA A 141 14.85 -21.45 -0.94
N PHE A 142 15.40 -20.64 -1.86
CA PHE A 142 14.62 -19.91 -2.87
C PHE A 142 13.69 -20.81 -3.70
N ARG A 143 14.15 -22.02 -4.06
CA ARG A 143 13.34 -23.01 -4.80
C ARG A 143 12.10 -23.44 -4.03
N ARG A 144 12.23 -23.61 -2.72
CA ARG A 144 11.11 -23.97 -1.83
C ARG A 144 10.14 -22.80 -1.70
N ALA A 145 10.64 -21.59 -1.51
CA ALA A 145 9.82 -20.39 -1.38
C ALA A 145 8.94 -20.17 -2.63
N ILE A 146 9.52 -20.31 -3.83
CA ILE A 146 8.78 -20.16 -5.10
C ILE A 146 7.75 -21.28 -5.28
N ARG A 147 8.10 -22.54 -4.99
CA ARG A 147 7.14 -23.65 -5.12
C ARG A 147 5.95 -23.51 -4.18
N MET A 148 6.18 -23.05 -2.96
CA MET A 148 5.12 -22.86 -1.96
C MET A 148 4.13 -21.76 -2.32
N THR A 149 4.53 -20.74 -3.09
CA THR A 149 3.64 -19.65 -3.50
C THR A 149 2.89 -19.92 -4.80
N LEU A 150 3.36 -20.88 -5.60
CA LEU A 150 2.71 -21.32 -6.84
C LEU A 150 1.61 -22.36 -6.60
N GLN A 151 1.67 -23.08 -5.47
CA GLN A 151 0.66 -24.06 -5.04
C GLN A 151 -0.52 -23.36 -4.38
#